data_AF-A0A3D1P3A3-F1
#
_entry.id   AF-A0A3D1P3A3-F1
#
_cell.length_a   1.000
_cell.length_b   1.000
_cell.length_c   1.000
_cell.angle_alpha   90.00
_cell.angle_beta   90.00
_cell.angle_gamma   90.00
#
_symmetry.space_group_name_H-M   'P 1'
#
loop_
_entity.id
_entity.type
_entity.pdbx_description
1 polymer ?
#
loop_
_entity_poly.entity_id
_entity_poly.type
_entity_poly.pdbx_seq_one_letter_code
_entity_poly.pdbx_strand_id
1 'polypeptide(L)'
;MSHEKRIVTCTGPHDPHAFDGIPLRHRSGDLDRRCPLCAGHGQWNREFDLVSQRSKRCICDKCDGRGWIETGDDPVPVPDIERSEHGAPRWVTRFEPSDDRE
;
A
#
# COMPACT_ATOMS: atom_id res chain seq x y z
N MET A 1 -7.27 -33.96 16.08
CA MET A 1 -6.77 -33.37 14.82
C MET A 1 -6.99 -31.88 14.92
N SER A 2 -5.94 -31.06 14.80
CA SER A 2 -6.12 -29.59 14.79
C SER A 2 -6.88 -29.21 13.53
N HIS A 3 -8.02 -28.54 13.66
CA HIS A 3 -8.74 -28.03 12.50
C HIS A 3 -7.83 -27.10 11.70
N GLU A 4 -7.91 -27.22 10.38
CA GLU A 4 -7.24 -26.32 9.45
C GLU A 4 -7.67 -24.87 9.75
N LYS A 5 -6.71 -23.95 9.82
CA LYS A 5 -7.00 -22.56 10.18
C LYS A 5 -7.82 -21.91 9.06
N ARG A 6 -9.04 -21.49 9.39
CA ARG A 6 -9.93 -20.69 8.53
C ARG A 6 -9.30 -19.37 8.07
N ILE A 7 -8.43 -18.79 8.89
CA ILE A 7 -7.78 -17.51 8.64
C ILE A 7 -6.36 -17.78 8.14
N VAL A 8 -6.07 -17.24 6.95
CA VAL A 8 -4.71 -17.15 6.42
C VAL A 8 -4.11 -15.83 6.87
N THR A 9 -2.96 -15.88 7.55
CA THR A 9 -2.16 -14.71 7.88
C THR A 9 -1.10 -14.55 6.80
N CYS A 10 -1.04 -13.38 6.18
CA CYS A 10 0.04 -13.06 5.25
C CYS A 10 1.15 -12.31 6.00
N THR A 11 2.38 -12.75 5.81
CA THR A 11 3.61 -12.12 6.27
C THR A 11 3.98 -10.91 5.43
N GLY A 12 3.60 -10.90 4.15
CA GLY A 12 3.91 -9.81 3.25
C GLY A 12 3.12 -9.84 1.94
N PRO A 13 3.36 -8.84 1.07
CA PRO A 13 2.64 -8.70 -0.19
C PRO A 13 2.98 -9.79 -1.23
N HIS A 14 3.99 -10.61 -0.99
CA HIS A 14 4.36 -11.72 -1.88
C HIS A 14 3.63 -13.04 -1.57
N ASP A 15 2.80 -13.08 -0.51
CA ASP A 15 2.07 -14.29 -0.16
C ASP A 15 0.91 -14.58 -1.14
N PRO A 16 0.55 -15.86 -1.37
CA PRO A 16 -0.45 -16.24 -2.37
C PRO A 16 -1.82 -15.55 -2.21
N HIS A 17 -2.24 -15.33 -0.96
CA HIS A 17 -3.54 -14.71 -0.63
C HIS A 17 -3.45 -13.20 -0.38
N ALA A 18 -2.29 -12.58 -0.63
CA ALA A 18 -2.04 -11.17 -0.31
C ALA A 18 -2.93 -10.21 -1.10
N PHE A 19 -3.40 -10.58 -2.30
CA PHE A 19 -4.22 -9.69 -3.15
C PHE A 19 -5.64 -10.20 -3.40
N ASP A 20 -6.05 -11.29 -2.78
CA ASP A 20 -7.39 -11.85 -2.94
C ASP A 20 -8.46 -10.84 -2.53
N GLY A 21 -9.42 -10.59 -3.44
CA GLY A 21 -10.50 -9.63 -3.21
C GLY A 21 -10.07 -8.16 -3.18
N ILE A 22 -8.83 -7.84 -3.60
CA ILE A 22 -8.33 -6.47 -3.74
C ILE A 22 -8.30 -6.10 -5.23
N PRO A 23 -9.08 -5.10 -5.69
CA PRO A 23 -9.09 -4.73 -7.10
C PRO A 23 -7.74 -4.11 -7.50
N LEU A 24 -7.30 -4.41 -8.71
CA LEU A 24 -6.21 -3.68 -9.35
C LEU A 24 -6.72 -2.29 -9.72
N ARG A 25 -5.94 -1.24 -9.42
CA ARG A 25 -6.31 0.12 -9.81
C ARG A 25 -6.11 0.31 -11.31
N HIS A 26 -7.04 1.01 -11.95
CA HIS A 26 -6.96 1.34 -13.37
C HIS A 26 -5.75 2.22 -13.66
N ARG A 27 -5.08 1.94 -14.79
CA ARG A 27 -3.84 2.58 -15.25
C ARG A 27 -3.95 2.84 -16.74
N SER A 28 -3.43 3.96 -17.22
CA SER A 28 -3.67 4.44 -18.58
C SER A 28 -2.44 5.02 -19.27
N GLY A 29 -1.28 5.04 -18.63
CA GLY A 29 -0.03 5.52 -19.21
C GLY A 29 0.81 4.38 -19.80
N ASP A 30 1.45 4.64 -20.95
CA ASP A 30 2.37 3.70 -21.60
C ASP A 30 3.66 3.45 -20.80
N LEU A 31 3.96 4.30 -19.81
CA LEU A 31 5.08 4.16 -18.88
C LEU A 31 4.68 3.52 -17.53
N ASP A 32 3.41 3.10 -17.38
CA ASP A 32 2.87 2.65 -16.11
C ASP A 32 3.44 1.28 -15.70
N ARG A 33 4.48 1.30 -14.86
CA ARG A 33 4.99 0.08 -14.22
C ARG A 33 4.14 -0.29 -13.02
N ARG A 34 3.84 -1.59 -12.88
CA ARG A 34 3.20 -2.11 -11.68
C ARG A 34 4.21 -2.11 -10.54
N CYS A 35 3.77 -1.69 -9.35
CA CYS A 35 4.59 -1.73 -8.15
C CYS A 35 5.04 -3.19 -7.89
N PRO A 36 6.33 -3.46 -7.66
CA PRO A 36 6.82 -4.84 -7.47
C PRO A 36 6.34 -5.45 -6.16
N LEU A 37 6.02 -4.63 -5.15
CA LEU A 37 5.47 -5.08 -3.88
C LEU A 37 4.00 -5.44 -4.04
N CYS A 38 3.15 -4.44 -4.31
CA CYS A 38 1.71 -4.63 -4.29
C CYS A 38 1.08 -5.00 -5.65
N ALA A 39 1.89 -5.31 -6.67
CA ALA A 39 1.48 -5.55 -8.06
C ALA A 39 0.55 -4.47 -8.67
N GLY A 40 0.48 -3.30 -8.03
CA GLY A 40 -0.36 -2.19 -8.42
C GLY A 40 -1.71 -2.05 -7.70
N HIS A 41 -1.95 -2.83 -6.66
CA HIS A 41 -3.17 -2.82 -5.85
C HIS A 41 -3.21 -1.69 -4.80
N GLY A 42 -2.04 -1.21 -4.36
CA GLY A 42 -1.89 -0.16 -3.34
C GLY A 42 -2.03 -0.66 -1.90
N GLN A 43 -2.63 -1.81 -1.71
CA GLN A 43 -2.83 -2.44 -0.41
C GLN A 43 -2.74 -3.95 -0.56
N TRP A 44 -2.50 -4.65 0.53
CA TRP A 44 -2.46 -6.12 0.58
C TRP A 44 -3.19 -6.63 1.84
N ASN A 45 -3.60 -7.89 1.83
CA ASN A 45 -4.30 -8.54 2.93
C ASN A 45 -3.30 -8.96 3.99
N ARG A 46 -3.41 -8.42 5.21
CA ARG A 46 -2.67 -8.92 6.38
C ARG A 46 -3.30 -10.19 6.95
N GLU A 47 -4.63 -10.28 6.87
CA GLU A 47 -5.41 -11.44 7.29
C GLU A 47 -6.55 -11.66 6.28
N PHE A 48 -6.78 -12.90 5.85
CA PHE A 48 -7.87 -13.28 4.95
C PHE A 48 -8.69 -14.43 5.53
N ASP A 49 -10.00 -14.24 5.62
CA ASP A 49 -10.94 -15.26 6.06
C ASP A 49 -11.54 -15.98 4.85
N LEU A 50 -11.19 -17.26 4.68
CA LEU A 50 -11.59 -18.07 3.53
C LEU A 50 -13.11 -18.35 3.48
N VAL A 51 -13.81 -18.31 4.61
CA VAL A 51 -15.25 -18.63 4.66
C VAL A 51 -16.10 -17.41 4.33
N SER A 52 -15.76 -16.25 4.89
CA SER A 52 -16.53 -15.03 4.65
C SER A 52 -16.01 -14.21 3.46
N GLN A 53 -14.86 -14.58 2.91
CA GLN A 53 -14.11 -13.83 1.90
C GLN A 53 -13.84 -12.37 2.33
N ARG A 54 -13.78 -12.13 3.65
CA ARG A 54 -13.45 -10.82 4.21
C ARG A 54 -11.96 -10.74 4.48
N SER A 55 -11.42 -9.52 4.34
CA SER A 55 -10.00 -9.27 4.53
C SER A 55 -9.72 -8.08 5.42
N LYS A 56 -8.64 -8.17 6.19
CA LYS A 56 -8.02 -7.04 6.86
C LYS A 56 -6.84 -6.59 6.01
N ARG A 57 -6.89 -5.34 5.58
CA ARG A 57 -5.93 -4.78 4.62
C ARG A 57 -4.94 -3.87 5.32
N CYS A 58 -3.72 -3.85 4.81
CA CYS A 58 -2.71 -2.86 5.14
C CYS A 58 -2.28 -2.13 3.87
N ILE A 59 -1.92 -0.86 4.05
CA ILE A 59 -1.43 0.01 3.00
C ILE A 59 -0.06 -0.50 2.54
N CYS A 60 0.22 -0.42 1.23
CA CYS A 60 1.55 -0.72 0.70
C CYS A 60 2.51 0.38 1.15
N ASP A 61 3.57 0.02 1.87
CA ASP A 61 4.52 1.00 2.41
C ASP A 61 5.28 1.77 1.32
N LYS A 62 5.43 1.18 0.13
CA LYS A 62 6.16 1.80 -0.98
C LYS A 62 5.35 2.88 -1.72
N CYS A 63 4.08 2.60 -2.01
CA CYS A 63 3.23 3.55 -2.73
C CYS A 63 2.21 4.26 -1.84
N ASP A 64 2.26 4.01 -0.52
CA ASP A 64 1.35 4.57 0.48
C ASP A 64 -0.13 4.53 0.03
N GLY A 65 -0.55 3.37 -0.45
CA GLY A 65 -1.97 3.16 -0.81
C GLY A 65 -2.36 3.64 -2.19
N ARG A 66 -1.50 4.39 -2.88
CA ARG A 66 -1.80 5.00 -4.19
C ARG A 66 -1.96 3.96 -5.29
N GLY A 67 -1.30 2.81 -5.14
CA GLY A 67 -1.33 1.71 -6.08
C GLY A 67 -0.29 1.88 -7.16
N TRP A 68 -0.13 3.07 -7.73
CA TRP A 68 0.96 3.37 -8.66
C TRP A 68 2.12 4.11 -8.01
N ILE A 69 3.24 4.06 -8.71
CA ILE A 69 4.43 4.83 -8.46
C ILE A 69 4.64 5.61 -9.77
N GLU A 70 4.62 6.93 -9.70
CA GLU A 70 5.09 7.75 -10.81
C GLU A 70 6.61 7.65 -10.80
N THR A 71 7.18 7.09 -11.86
CA THR A 71 8.61 6.77 -11.91
C THR A 71 9.42 8.05 -12.10
N GLY A 72 10.33 8.37 -11.17
CA GLY A 72 11.30 9.45 -11.36
C GLY A 72 11.60 10.25 -10.09
N ASP A 73 11.72 11.56 -10.27
CA ASP A 73 11.86 12.58 -9.22
C ASP A 73 10.50 13.02 -8.65
N ASP A 74 9.42 12.29 -8.96
CA ASP A 74 8.08 12.69 -8.57
C ASP A 74 7.96 12.71 -7.04
N PRO A 75 7.48 13.83 -6.46
CA PRO A 75 7.41 13.98 -5.03
C PRO A 75 6.40 13.00 -4.41
N VAL A 76 6.88 12.15 -3.50
CA VAL A 76 6.07 11.26 -2.69
C VAL A 76 5.50 12.05 -1.50
N PRO A 77 4.17 12.13 -1.35
CA PRO A 77 3.58 12.75 -0.16
C PRO A 77 3.80 11.87 1.07
N VAL A 78 4.38 12.47 2.11
CA VAL A 78 4.69 11.89 3.42
C VAL A 78 3.96 12.71 4.49
N PRO A 79 3.16 12.08 5.36
CA PRO A 79 2.57 12.77 6.51
C PRO A 79 3.65 13.34 7.43
N ASP A 80 3.52 14.62 7.80
CA ASP A 80 4.47 15.31 8.67
C ASP A 80 3.72 16.25 9.64
N ILE A 81 4.43 16.74 10.66
CA ILE A 81 3.89 17.66 11.66
C ILE A 81 4.81 18.86 11.77
N GLU A 82 4.25 20.05 11.51
CA GLU A 82 4.96 21.31 11.73
C GLU A 82 4.23 22.20 12.75
N ARG A 83 4.94 23.20 13.27
CA ARG A 83 4.33 24.22 14.13
C ARG A 83 3.60 25.25 13.27
N SER A 84 2.35 25.54 13.62
CA SER A 84 1.60 26.66 13.07
C SER A 84 2.23 28.00 13.50
N GLU A 85 1.80 29.08 12.86
CA GLU A 85 2.22 30.45 13.22
C GLU A 85 1.95 30.80 14.69
N HIS A 86 0.99 30.10 15.32
CA HIS A 86 0.64 30.25 16.74
C HIS A 86 1.30 29.21 17.66
N GLY A 87 2.23 28.41 17.14
CA GLY A 87 2.99 27.41 17.89
C GLY A 87 2.28 26.08 18.15
N ALA A 88 1.05 25.91 17.66
CA ALA A 88 0.31 24.64 17.78
C ALA A 88 0.76 23.64 16.69
N PRO A 89 0.83 22.33 16.96
CA PRO A 89 1.13 21.34 15.94
C PRO A 89 0.01 21.30 14.88
N ARG A 90 0.39 21.27 13.61
CA ARG A 90 -0.53 21.01 12.48
C ARG A 90 -0.01 19.86 11.63
N TRP A 91 -0.94 19.02 11.17
CA TRP A 91 -0.65 18.00 10.17
C TRP A 91 -0.43 18.66 8.82
N VAL A 92 0.64 18.25 8.14
CA VAL A 92 0.96 18.66 6.78
C VAL A 92 1.38 17.46 5.96
N THR A 93 1.39 17.65 4.65
CA THR A 93 1.93 16.69 3.70
C THR A 93 3.25 17.24 3.18
N ARG A 94 4.37 16.63 3.57
CA ARG A 94 5.69 16.92 2.98
C ARG A 94 5.83 16.12 1.70
N PHE A 95 6.55 16.66 0.73
CA PHE A 95 6.82 16.01 -0.53
C PHE A 95 8.30 15.66 -0.59
N GLU A 96 8.63 14.38 -0.66
CA GLU A 96 10.01 13.87 -0.68
C GLU A 96 10.36 13.21 -2.02
N PRO A 97 11.63 13.23 -2.45
CA PRO A 97 12.06 12.47 -3.61
C PRO A 97 11.76 10.98 -3.42
N SER A 98 11.27 10.31 -4.47
CA SER A 98 10.99 8.87 -4.38
C SER A 98 12.26 8.05 -4.13
N ASP A 99 12.12 6.98 -3.32
CA ASP A 99 13.16 5.97 -3.10
C ASP A 99 13.27 4.96 -4.25
N ASP A 100 12.44 5.12 -5.30
CA ASP A 100 12.44 4.34 -6.54
C ASP A 100 13.70 4.46 -7.42
N ARG A 101 14.77 5.06 -6.89
CA ARG A 101 16.10 5.08 -7.51
C ARG A 101 16.80 3.73 -7.35
N GLU A 102 16.19 2.63 -7.81
CA GLU A 102 16.85 1.34 -8.08
C GLU A 102 15.93 0.35 -8.82
#